data_AF-A0A7L0TF31-F1
#
_entry.id   AF-A0A7L0TF31-F1
#
_cell.length_a   1.000
_cell.length_b   1.000
_cell.length_c   1.000
_cell.angle_alpha   90.00
_cell.angle_beta   90.00
_cell.angle_gamma   90.00
#
_symmetry.space_group_name_H-M   'P 1'
#
loop_
_entity.id
_entity.type
_entity.pdbx_description
1 polymer ?
#
loop_
_entity_poly.entity_id
_entity_poly.type
_entity_poly.pdbx_seq_one_letter_code
_entity_poly.pdbx_strand_id
1 'polypeptide(L)'
;YLQLTQQHREYYRDKSGMLHLLPYFVLPSKEKERYPLPLDPRVPIPPLSAKTRWRLLPVSPANPPTSQTFPSGKRVTSREREIPDGFFQYRA
;
A
#
# COMPACT_ATOMS: atom_id res chain seq x y z
N TYR A 1 -11.96 5.90 -26.38
CA TYR A 1 -11.46 4.95 -25.36
C TYR A 1 -12.35 4.87 -24.13
N LEU A 2 -12.62 5.96 -23.41
CA LEU A 2 -13.41 5.94 -22.16
C LEU A 2 -14.85 5.41 -22.32
N GLN A 3 -15.55 5.75 -23.40
CA GLN A 3 -16.93 5.33 -23.62
C GLN A 3 -17.06 3.82 -23.85
N LEU A 4 -16.17 3.23 -24.64
CA LEU A 4 -16.18 1.80 -24.96
C LEU A 4 -15.86 0.96 -23.71
N THR A 5 -14.94 1.44 -22.87
CA THR A 5 -14.67 0.79 -21.56
C THR A 5 -15.84 0.85 -20.60
N GLN A 6 -16.67 1.90 -20.64
CA GLN A 6 -17.88 2.00 -19.82
C GLN A 6 -18.95 1.02 -20.32
N GLN A 7 -19.14 0.90 -21.63
CA GLN A 7 -20.07 -0.06 -22.23
C GLN A 7 -19.71 -1.52 -21.89
N HIS A 8 -18.43 -1.89 -21.97
CA HIS A 8 -17.97 -3.22 -21.58
C HIS A 8 -18.20 -3.48 -20.07
N ARG A 9 -17.95 -2.49 -19.22
CA ARG A 9 -18.18 -2.60 -17.77
C ARG A 9 -19.66 -2.83 -17.45
N GLU A 10 -20.56 -2.16 -18.15
CA GLU A 10 -22.00 -2.33 -17.99
C GLU A 10 -22.50 -3.66 -18.54
N TYR A 11 -21.90 -4.16 -19.63
CA TYR A 11 -22.26 -5.45 -20.21
C TYR A 11 -22.01 -6.63 -19.26
N TYR A 12 -20.87 -6.60 -18.55
CA TYR A 12 -20.51 -7.62 -17.55
C TYR A 12 -21.01 -7.32 -16.13
N ARG A 13 -21.78 -6.24 -15.94
CA ARG A 13 -22.50 -6.07 -14.67
C ARG A 13 -23.51 -7.20 -14.54
N ASP A 14 -23.56 -7.75 -13.33
CA ASP A 14 -24.51 -8.80 -12.99
C ASP A 14 -25.95 -8.30 -13.18
N LYS A 15 -26.69 -8.99 -14.04
CA LYS A 15 -28.08 -8.66 -14.42
C LYS A 15 -29.11 -9.37 -13.54
N SER A 16 -28.66 -10.28 -12.68
CA SER A 16 -29.53 -11.09 -11.84
C SER A 16 -30.12 -10.31 -10.66
N GLY A 17 -29.65 -9.08 -10.41
CA GLY A 17 -30.01 -8.29 -9.22
C GLY A 17 -29.45 -8.88 -7.92
N MET A 18 -28.74 -10.02 -8.02
CA MET A 18 -28.22 -10.81 -6.93
C MET A 18 -26.73 -10.52 -6.72
N LEU A 19 -26.34 -9.25 -6.84
CA LEU A 19 -25.06 -8.77 -6.33
C LEU A 19 -25.13 -8.86 -4.81
N HIS A 20 -24.96 -10.06 -4.28
CA HIS A 20 -24.37 -10.20 -2.97
C HIS A 20 -23.04 -9.48 -3.09
N LEU A 21 -22.98 -8.26 -2.56
CA LEU A 21 -21.75 -7.62 -2.11
C LEU A 21 -21.18 -8.54 -1.04
N LEU A 22 -20.68 -9.71 -1.44
CA LEU A 22 -19.82 -10.51 -0.62
C LEU A 22 -18.61 -9.61 -0.42
N PRO A 23 -18.41 -9.07 0.79
CA PRO A 23 -17.16 -8.41 1.08
C PRO A 23 -16.16 -9.55 0.96
N TYR A 24 -15.32 -9.52 -0.07
CA TYR A 24 -14.55 -10.69 -0.50
C TYR A 24 -13.67 -11.31 0.60
N PHE A 25 -13.59 -10.73 1.80
CA PHE A 25 -12.82 -11.23 2.93
C PHE A 25 -13.50 -10.90 4.27
N VAL A 26 -14.70 -11.44 4.54
CA VAL A 26 -15.16 -11.52 5.93
C VAL A 26 -14.42 -12.69 6.58
N LEU A 27 -13.41 -12.38 7.39
CA LEU A 27 -12.74 -13.38 8.21
C LEU A 27 -13.81 -14.03 9.11
N PRO A 28 -13.99 -15.36 9.09
CA PRO A 28 -14.84 -16.04 10.05
C PRO A 28 -14.48 -15.59 11.47
N SER A 29 -15.48 -15.28 12.30
CA SER A 29 -15.26 -14.74 13.66
C SER A 29 -14.32 -15.62 14.51
N LYS A 30 -14.37 -16.94 14.28
CA LYS A 30 -13.49 -17.94 14.90
C LYS A 30 -12.02 -17.83 14.49
N GLU A 31 -11.72 -17.27 13.32
CA GLU A 31 -10.34 -17.07 12.86
C GLU A 31 -9.67 -15.88 13.55
N LYS A 32 -10.43 -14.89 14.03
CA LYS A 32 -9.86 -13.72 14.72
C LYS A 32 -9.14 -14.08 16.03
N GLU A 33 -9.63 -15.09 16.75
CA GLU A 33 -8.98 -15.58 17.97
C GLU A 33 -7.69 -16.36 17.66
N ARG A 34 -7.67 -17.11 16.54
CA ARG A 34 -6.54 -17.93 16.12
C ARG A 34 -5.45 -17.12 15.42
N TYR A 35 -5.86 -16.10 14.67
CA TYR A 35 -5.00 -15.19 13.92
C TYR A 35 -5.45 -13.76 14.22
N PRO A 36 -5.04 -13.20 15.37
CA PRO A 36 -5.34 -11.81 15.67
C PRO A 36 -4.78 -10.91 14.57
N LEU A 37 -5.53 -9.88 14.20
CA LEU A 37 -5.02 -8.90 13.25
C LEU A 37 -3.72 -8.30 13.81
N PRO A 38 -2.66 -8.16 13.01
CA PRO A 38 -1.37 -7.64 13.47
C PRO A 38 -1.42 -6.20 13.99
N LEU A 39 -2.55 -5.51 13.79
CA LEU A 39 -2.84 -4.16 14.25
C LEU A 39 -3.91 -4.11 15.36
N ASP A 40 -4.35 -5.25 15.89
CA ASP A 40 -5.33 -5.26 16.99
C ASP A 40 -4.64 -4.74 18.28
N PRO A 41 -5.08 -3.61 18.85
CA PRO A 41 -4.44 -2.99 20.02
C PRO A 41 -4.53 -3.87 21.29
N ARG A 42 -5.37 -4.91 21.28
CA ARG A 42 -5.50 -5.87 22.39
C ARG A 42 -4.43 -6.95 22.38
N VAL A 43 -3.69 -7.11 21.28
CA VAL A 43 -2.65 -8.13 21.15
C VAL A 43 -1.27 -7.49 21.28
N PRO A 44 -0.48 -7.85 22.31
CA PRO A 44 0.89 -7.37 22.43
C PRO A 44 1.72 -7.82 21.22
N ILE A 45 2.24 -6.86 20.46
CA ILE A 45 3.18 -7.15 19.38
C ILE A 45 4.47 -7.68 20.03
N PRO A 46 4.95 -8.89 19.69
CA PRO A 46 6.16 -9.42 20.30
C PRO A 46 7.35 -8.51 19.98
N PRO A 47 8.27 -8.29 20.94
CA PRO A 47 9.40 -7.41 20.72
C PRO A 47 10.28 -7.96 19.59
N LEU A 48 10.54 -7.11 18.59
CA LEU A 48 11.41 -7.47 17.47
C LEU A 48 12.84 -7.75 17.95
N SER A 49 13.45 -8.82 17.44
CA SER A 49 14.87 -9.12 17.69
C SER A 49 15.76 -7.98 17.20
N ALA A 50 16.95 -7.82 17.82
CA ALA A 50 17.91 -6.80 17.39
C ALA A 50 18.25 -6.94 15.88
N LYS A 51 18.47 -8.18 15.41
CA LYS A 51 18.74 -8.49 14.00
C LYS A 51 17.60 -8.03 13.08
N THR A 52 16.35 -8.16 13.52
CA THR A 52 15.17 -7.72 12.76
C THR A 52 15.05 -6.20 12.76
N ARG A 53 15.27 -5.55 13.92
CA ARG A 53 15.25 -4.09 14.04
C ARG A 53 16.28 -3.43 13.11
N TRP A 54 17.51 -3.96 13.07
CA TRP A 54 18.55 -3.46 12.17
C TRP A 54 18.17 -3.51 10.69
N ARG A 55 17.49 -4.58 10.26
CA ARG A 55 17.00 -4.68 8.87
C ARG A 55 15.86 -3.72 8.55
N LEU A 56 15.04 -3.37 9.54
CA LEU A 56 13.88 -2.50 9.37
C LEU A 56 14.24 -1.01 9.50
N LEU A 57 15.37 -0.69 10.12
CA LEU A 57 15.83 0.68 10.34
C LEU A 57 15.82 1.55 9.07
N PRO A 58 16.30 1.07 7.89
CA PRO A 58 16.34 1.89 6.67
C PRO A 58 14.96 2.17 6.05
N VAL A 59 13.94 1.41 6.45
CA VAL A 59 12.56 1.54 5.96
C VAL A 59 11.68 2.24 7.00
N SER A 60 12.24 2.56 8.17
CA SER A 60 11.50 3.22 9.23
C SER A 60 11.14 4.65 8.83
N PRO A 61 9.88 5.10 9.04
CA PRO A 61 9.51 6.49 8.78
C PRO A 61 10.30 7.49 9.65
N ALA A 62 10.85 7.03 10.78
CA ALA A 62 11.71 7.83 11.65
C ALA A 62 13.12 8.04 11.09
N ASN A 63 13.56 7.23 10.11
CA ASN A 63 14.88 7.32 9.49
C ASN A 63 14.75 7.31 7.95
N PRO A 64 14.26 8.42 7.35
CA PRO A 64 14.17 8.50 5.90
C PRO A 64 15.56 8.43 5.25
N PRO A 65 15.71 7.73 4.11
CA PRO A 65 16.98 7.64 3.44
C PRO A 65 17.40 9.00 2.85
N THR A 66 18.65 9.39 3.10
CA THR A 66 19.26 10.66 2.65
C THR A 66 19.19 10.83 1.12
N SER A 67 19.25 9.71 0.36
CA SER A 67 19.13 9.69 -1.09
C SER A 67 18.28 8.49 -1.58
N GLN A 68 17.60 8.64 -2.71
CA GLN A 68 16.78 7.61 -3.34
C GLN A 68 17.12 7.59 -4.81
N THR A 69 17.27 6.39 -5.37
CA THR A 69 17.52 6.20 -6.79
C THR A 69 16.20 5.95 -7.49
N PHE A 70 15.84 6.80 -8.45
CA PHE A 70 14.68 6.59 -9.31
C PHE A 70 14.96 5.48 -10.33
N PRO A 71 13.92 4.85 -10.91
CA PRO A 71 14.09 3.86 -11.98
C PRO A 71 14.91 4.38 -13.19
N SER A 72 14.94 5.69 -13.38
CA SER A 72 15.79 6.37 -14.37
C SER A 72 17.29 6.38 -14.04
N GLY A 73 17.71 5.82 -12.89
CA GLY A 73 19.08 5.85 -12.39
C GLY A 73 19.48 7.15 -11.68
N LYS A 74 18.64 8.19 -11.72
CA LYS A 74 18.92 9.46 -11.02
C LYS A 74 18.81 9.30 -9.51
N ARG A 75 19.81 9.76 -8.77
CA ARG A 75 19.82 9.83 -7.31
C ARG A 75 19.32 11.20 -6.87
N VAL A 76 18.35 11.22 -5.96
CA VAL A 76 17.70 12.44 -5.48
C VAL A 76 17.74 12.50 -3.96
N THR A 77 18.19 13.64 -3.45
CA THR A 77 18.34 13.92 -2.02
C THR A 77 16.98 14.12 -1.33
N SER A 78 16.93 14.07 0.00
CA SER A 78 15.69 14.33 0.75
C SER A 78 15.11 15.72 0.46
N ARG A 79 15.95 16.75 0.37
CA ARG A 79 15.55 18.14 0.08
C ARG A 79 14.91 18.30 -1.29
N GLU A 80 15.45 17.64 -2.31
CA GLU A 80 14.87 17.66 -3.66
C GLU A 80 13.53 16.90 -3.73
N ARG A 81 13.28 15.94 -2.83
CA ARG A 81 11.98 15.24 -2.73
C ARG A 81 10.89 16.04 -2.04
N GLU A 82 11.23 17.06 -1.25
CA GLU A 82 10.25 17.95 -0.62
C GLU A 82 9.41 18.72 -1.65
N ILE A 83 9.86 18.77 -2.91
CA ILE A 83 9.13 19.35 -4.04
C ILE A 83 8.71 18.18 -4.96
N PRO A 84 7.54 17.55 -4.72
CA PRO A 84 7.12 16.33 -5.42
C PRO A 84 7.06 16.51 -6.93
N ASP A 85 6.68 17.72 -7.37
CA ASP A 85 6.43 18.04 -8.79
C ASP A 85 7.63 18.71 -9.48
N GLY A 86 8.65 19.14 -8.74
CA GLY A 86 9.82 19.83 -9.32
C GLY A 86 10.60 18.96 -10.30
N PHE A 87 10.60 17.64 -10.07
CA PHE A 87 11.23 16.68 -10.98
C PHE A 87 10.54 16.60 -12.35
N PHE A 88 9.21 16.80 -12.40
CA PHE A 88 8.42 16.74 -13.64
C PHE A 88 8.28 18.10 -14.31
N GLN A 89 8.44 19.21 -13.58
CA GLN A 89 8.30 20.58 -14.11
C GLN A 89 9.21 20.89 -15.32
N TYR A 90 10.39 20.28 -15.39
CA TYR A 90 11.38 20.55 -16.46
C TYR A 90 11.42 19.48 -17.57
N ARG A 91 10.43 18.59 -17.62
CA ARG A 91 10.37 17.48 -18.59
C ARG A 91 9.10 17.47 -19.47
N ALA A 92 8.28 18.50 -19.39
CA ALA A 92 7.06 18.69 -20.19
C ALA A 92 7.33 19.53 -21.45
#